data_AF-A0A7Y3PT76-F1
#
_entry.id   AF-A0A7Y3PT76-F1
#
_cell.length_a   1.000
_cell.length_b   1.000
_cell.length_c   1.000
_cell.angle_alpha   90.00
_cell.angle_beta   90.00
_cell.angle_gamma   90.00
#
_symmetry.space_group_name_H-M   'P 1'
#
loop_
_entity.id
_entity.type
_entity.pdbx_description
1 polymer ?
#
loop_
_entity_poly.entity_id
_entity_poly.type
_entity_poly.pdbx_seq_one_letter_code
_entity_poly.pdbx_strand_id
1 'polypeptide(L)'
;MTETERAVDDAERARDQEPAPRRRWPLPRRLLRDELGVLLVLGLLVLAIGIPYPDFFGTDNLLSTAHNSVYISLMACGMVFALAMREVDLSVGGTYAMVLVVGALLVRDGWAPWLAVPVMLLTGIVLGMFNALVTTLLALPSFIVTLGTLMLFRGVGLALADGKQITDLPLDDSFFTFAGGDPGGVPFALWVLLT
;
A
#
# COMPACT_ATOMS: atom_id res chain seq x y z
N MET A 1 31.07 -56.06 -27.96
CA MET A 1 30.30 -55.37 -26.91
C MET A 1 29.98 -56.40 -25.85
N THR A 2 30.83 -56.44 -24.84
CA THR A 2 30.95 -57.55 -23.88
C THR A 2 29.85 -57.41 -22.83
N GLU A 3 29.29 -58.51 -22.28
CA GLU A 3 28.19 -58.44 -21.29
C GLU A 3 28.47 -57.50 -20.10
N THR A 4 29.75 -57.40 -19.71
CA THR A 4 30.23 -56.49 -18.67
C THR A 4 30.03 -55.01 -19.01
N GLU A 5 30.10 -54.65 -20.29
CA GLU A 5 29.97 -53.27 -20.79
C GLU A 5 28.51 -52.80 -20.75
N ARG A 6 27.57 -53.71 -21.04
CA ARG A 6 26.12 -53.45 -20.91
C ARG A 6 25.69 -53.33 -19.45
N ALA A 7 26.23 -54.19 -18.58
CA ALA A 7 25.93 -54.13 -17.15
C ALA A 7 26.41 -52.83 -16.49
N VAL A 8 27.51 -52.24 -16.98
CA VAL A 8 28.02 -50.94 -16.50
C VAL A 8 27.15 -49.79 -17.00
N ASP A 9 26.77 -49.77 -18.28
CA ASP A 9 25.90 -48.74 -18.87
C ASP A 9 24.48 -48.76 -18.24
N ASP A 10 23.94 -49.95 -17.97
CA ASP A 10 22.65 -50.10 -17.27
C ASP A 10 22.73 -49.63 -15.80
N ALA A 11 23.87 -49.83 -15.13
CA ALA A 11 24.09 -49.35 -13.76
C ALA A 11 24.31 -47.82 -13.70
N GLU A 12 24.92 -47.23 -14.72
CA GLU A 12 25.11 -45.78 -14.84
C GLU A 12 23.77 -45.07 -15.10
N ARG A 13 22.95 -45.61 -16.02
CA ARG A 13 21.61 -45.11 -16.32
C ARG A 13 20.65 -45.22 -15.13
N ALA A 14 20.83 -46.23 -14.27
CA ALA A 14 20.04 -46.37 -13.04
C ALA A 14 20.42 -45.34 -11.97
N ARG A 15 21.67 -44.87 -11.94
CA ARG A 15 22.15 -43.82 -11.02
C ARG A 15 21.66 -42.43 -11.44
N ASP A 16 21.60 -42.17 -12.74
CA ASP A 16 21.10 -40.89 -13.28
C ASP A 16 19.57 -40.75 -13.16
N GLN A 17 18.87 -41.86 -12.91
CA GLN A 17 17.42 -41.91 -12.66
C GLN A 17 17.04 -41.82 -11.18
N GLU A 18 17.98 -41.55 -10.28
CA GLU A 18 17.60 -41.21 -8.90
C GLU A 18 16.80 -39.90 -8.90
N PRO A 19 15.51 -39.94 -8.49
CA PRO A 19 14.68 -38.75 -8.52
C PRO A 19 15.30 -37.70 -7.59
N ALA A 20 15.60 -36.53 -8.14
CA ALA A 20 16.17 -35.41 -7.40
C ALA A 20 15.43 -35.22 -6.06
N PRO A 21 16.14 -35.06 -4.93
CA PRO A 21 15.51 -35.00 -3.62
C PRO A 21 14.47 -33.89 -3.64
N ARG A 22 13.20 -34.28 -3.52
CA ARG A 22 12.08 -33.34 -3.45
C ARG A 22 12.39 -32.37 -2.33
N ARG A 23 12.79 -31.15 -2.69
CA ARG A 23 13.13 -30.07 -1.78
C ARG A 23 11.86 -29.67 -1.05
N ARG A 24 11.50 -30.42 -0.01
CA ARG A 24 10.39 -30.10 0.89
C ARG A 24 10.80 -28.80 1.55
N TRP A 25 10.26 -27.67 1.09
CA TRP A 25 10.34 -26.43 1.84
C TRP A 25 9.84 -26.75 3.26
N PRO A 26 10.70 -26.74 4.29
CA PRO A 26 10.19 -26.84 5.63
C PRO A 26 9.43 -25.54 5.84
N LEU A 27 8.09 -25.60 5.79
CA LEU A 27 7.26 -24.48 6.22
C LEU A 27 7.75 -24.10 7.62
N PRO A 28 8.36 -22.92 7.80
CA PRO A 28 8.96 -22.57 9.07
C PRO A 28 7.83 -22.40 10.07
N ARG A 29 7.58 -23.42 10.91
CA ARG A 29 6.59 -23.43 11.99
C ARG A 29 6.67 -22.21 12.93
N ARG A 30 7.75 -21.44 12.87
CA ARG A 30 7.95 -20.17 13.60
C ARG A 30 7.19 -19.00 12.96
N LEU A 31 7.19 -18.90 11.63
CA LEU A 31 6.49 -17.80 10.92
C LEU A 31 4.98 -17.86 11.13
N LEU A 32 4.42 -19.07 11.13
CA LEU A 32 2.99 -19.29 11.40
C LEU A 32 2.57 -18.90 12.83
N ARG A 33 3.48 -18.96 13.82
CA ARG A 33 3.17 -18.62 15.22
C ARG A 33 3.13 -17.11 15.47
N ASP A 34 4.01 -16.36 14.81
CA ASP A 34 4.08 -14.90 14.98
C ASP A 34 2.87 -14.22 14.32
N GLU A 35 2.49 -14.66 13.12
CA GLU A 35 1.29 -14.16 12.43
C GLU A 35 0.00 -14.51 13.19
N LEU A 36 -0.11 -15.73 13.72
CA LEU A 36 -1.24 -16.13 14.57
C LEU A 36 -1.31 -15.33 15.88
N GLY A 37 -0.17 -14.96 16.45
CA GLY A 37 -0.10 -14.14 17.66
C GLY A 37 -0.69 -12.75 17.41
N VAL A 38 -0.30 -12.09 16.31
CA VAL A 38 -0.85 -10.78 15.93
C VAL A 38 -2.34 -10.86 15.65
N LEU A 39 -2.80 -11.88 14.91
CA LEU A 39 -4.22 -12.09 14.62
C LEU A 39 -5.04 -12.34 15.89
N LEU A 40 -4.51 -13.11 16.85
CA LEU A 40 -5.15 -13.35 18.13
C LEU A 40 -5.28 -12.07 18.94
N VAL A 41 -4.20 -11.28 19.05
CA VAL A 41 -4.23 -10.00 19.76
C VAL A 41 -5.22 -9.03 19.11
N LEU A 42 -5.24 -8.96 17.78
CA LEU A 42 -6.21 -8.16 17.04
C LEU A 42 -7.65 -8.61 17.34
N GLY A 43 -7.93 -9.91 17.27
CA GLY A 43 -9.26 -10.45 17.57
C GLY A 43 -9.70 -10.17 19.02
N LEU A 44 -8.78 -10.34 19.97
CA LEU A 44 -9.04 -10.01 21.38
C LEU A 44 -9.34 -8.52 21.56
N LEU A 45 -8.58 -7.64 20.91
CA LEU A 45 -8.78 -6.19 20.96
C LEU A 45 -10.15 -5.79 20.38
N VAL A 46 -10.50 -6.35 19.23
CA VAL A 46 -11.80 -6.16 18.56
C VAL A 46 -12.95 -6.57 19.48
N LEU A 47 -12.87 -7.72 20.14
CA LEU A 47 -13.91 -8.18 21.06
C LEU A 47 -13.95 -7.34 22.35
N ALA A 48 -12.79 -7.00 22.91
CA ALA A 48 -12.69 -6.20 24.13
C ALA A 48 -13.30 -4.80 23.96
N ILE A 49 -13.12 -4.18 22.79
CA ILE A 49 -13.71 -2.88 22.46
C ILE A 49 -15.15 -3.02 21.95
N GLY A 50 -15.44 -4.05 21.15
CA GLY A 50 -16.75 -4.18 20.52
C GLY A 50 -17.88 -4.64 21.45
N ILE A 51 -17.58 -5.45 22.48
CA ILE A 51 -18.62 -5.92 23.41
C ILE A 51 -19.23 -4.76 24.23
N PRO A 52 -18.45 -3.81 24.79
CA PRO A 52 -19.00 -2.67 25.52
C PRO A 52 -19.66 -1.60 24.63
N TYR A 53 -19.29 -1.52 23.34
CA TYR A 53 -19.74 -0.48 22.43
C TYR A 53 -20.44 -1.11 21.20
N PRO A 54 -21.77 -1.35 21.24
CA PRO A 54 -22.49 -2.04 20.17
C PRO A 54 -22.34 -1.40 18.79
N ASP A 55 -22.26 -0.06 18.74
CA ASP A 55 -22.06 0.70 17.49
C ASP A 55 -20.73 0.37 16.80
N PHE A 56 -19.76 -0.18 17.52
CA PHE A 56 -18.48 -0.64 16.95
C PHE A 56 -18.69 -1.71 15.87
N PHE A 57 -19.65 -2.63 16.08
CA PHE A 57 -20.02 -3.65 15.08
C PHE A 57 -21.11 -3.17 14.11
N GLY A 58 -21.53 -1.90 14.20
CA GLY A 58 -22.45 -1.29 13.26
C GLY A 58 -21.90 -1.33 11.84
N THR A 59 -22.78 -1.56 10.86
CA THR A 59 -22.42 -1.65 9.45
C THR A 59 -21.67 -0.40 8.98
N ASP A 60 -22.11 0.77 9.40
CA ASP A 60 -21.54 2.05 8.97
C ASP A 60 -20.13 2.25 9.52
N ASN A 61 -19.88 1.82 10.77
CA ASN A 61 -18.54 1.88 11.38
C ASN A 61 -17.59 0.90 10.70
N LEU A 62 -18.04 -0.34 10.44
CA LEU A 62 -17.25 -1.34 9.74
C LEU A 62 -16.95 -0.93 8.29
N LEU A 63 -17.93 -0.39 7.57
CA LEU A 63 -17.77 0.09 6.20
C LEU A 63 -16.87 1.33 6.15
N SER A 64 -17.02 2.29 7.07
CA SER A 64 -16.13 3.45 7.16
C SER A 64 -14.70 3.03 7.49
N THR A 65 -14.52 2.05 8.37
CA THR A 65 -13.20 1.51 8.70
C THR A 65 -12.57 0.80 7.50
N ALA A 66 -13.34 -0.03 6.80
CA ALA A 66 -12.90 -0.70 5.58
C ALA A 66 -12.58 0.31 4.47
N HIS A 67 -13.39 1.36 4.31
CA HIS A 67 -13.14 2.42 3.34
C HIS A 67 -11.84 3.16 3.62
N ASN A 68 -11.55 3.48 4.89
CA ASN A 68 -10.29 4.12 5.27
C ASN A 68 -9.07 3.22 5.04
N SER A 69 -9.20 1.90 5.19
CA SER A 69 -8.09 0.98 4.94
C SER A 69 -7.71 0.91 3.45
N VAL A 70 -8.65 1.16 2.53
CA VAL A 70 -8.41 1.19 1.08
C VAL A 70 -7.24 2.09 0.71
N TYR A 71 -7.18 3.30 1.26
CA TYR A 71 -6.14 4.27 0.91
C TYR A 71 -4.75 3.75 1.25
N ILE A 72 -4.61 3.12 2.42
CA ILE A 72 -3.34 2.52 2.86
C ILE A 72 -3.02 1.27 2.03
N SER A 73 -4.02 0.44 1.71
CA SER A 73 -3.84 -0.75 0.88
C SER A 73 -3.38 -0.41 -0.55
N LEU A 74 -3.99 0.59 -1.20
CA LEU A 74 -3.58 1.04 -2.52
C LEU A 74 -2.14 1.57 -2.53
N MET A 75 -1.77 2.35 -1.52
CA MET A 75 -0.38 2.80 -1.35
C MET A 75 0.57 1.61 -1.12
N ALA A 76 0.17 0.64 -0.29
CA ALA A 76 0.96 -0.56 -0.02
C ALA A 76 1.22 -1.37 -1.31
N CYS A 77 0.22 -1.52 -2.19
CA CYS A 77 0.38 -2.16 -3.49
C CYS A 77 1.47 -1.48 -4.34
N GLY A 78 1.51 -0.14 -4.38
CA GLY A 78 2.58 0.60 -5.05
C GLY A 78 3.94 0.38 -4.40
N MET A 79 3.99 0.39 -3.06
CA MET A 79 5.20 0.19 -2.26
C MET A 79 5.85 -1.18 -2.45
N VAL A 80 5.10 -2.21 -2.84
CA VAL A 80 5.66 -3.53 -3.16
C VAL A 80 6.72 -3.44 -4.27
N PHE A 81 6.50 -2.59 -5.29
CA PHE A 81 7.49 -2.40 -6.36
C PHE A 81 8.78 -1.74 -5.85
N ALA A 82 8.66 -0.73 -4.98
CA ALA A 82 9.82 -0.09 -4.35
C ALA A 82 10.62 -1.10 -3.50
N LEU A 83 9.93 -1.89 -2.69
CA LEU A 83 10.54 -2.94 -1.87
C LEU A 83 11.19 -4.03 -2.73
N ALA A 84 10.59 -4.41 -3.86
CA ALA A 84 11.18 -5.37 -4.80
C ALA A 84 12.51 -4.85 -5.40
N MET A 85 12.63 -3.54 -5.59
CA MET A 85 13.86 -2.86 -6.00
C MET A 85 14.86 -2.67 -4.84
N ARG A 86 14.55 -3.19 -3.63
CA ARG A 86 15.31 -2.99 -2.38
C ARG A 86 15.39 -1.54 -1.92
N GLU A 87 14.44 -0.72 -2.34
CA GLU A 87 14.28 0.64 -1.86
C GLU A 87 13.27 0.68 -0.72
N VAL A 88 13.54 1.52 0.27
CA VAL A 88 12.61 1.79 1.38
C VAL A 88 12.13 3.23 1.22
N ASP A 89 10.93 3.39 0.66
CA ASP A 89 10.31 4.70 0.47
C ASP A 89 9.40 5.05 1.65
N LEU A 90 9.88 5.92 2.55
CA LEU A 90 9.07 6.46 3.64
C LEU A 90 8.31 7.73 3.25
N SER A 91 8.65 8.34 2.12
CA SER A 91 8.09 9.62 1.69
C SER A 91 6.65 9.50 1.19
N VAL A 92 6.19 8.29 0.85
CA VAL A 92 4.84 8.02 0.33
C VAL A 92 3.73 8.65 1.19
N GLY A 93 3.87 8.61 2.52
CA GLY A 93 2.90 9.24 3.43
C GLY A 93 2.90 10.77 3.38
N GLY A 94 4.06 11.38 3.13
CA GLY A 94 4.22 12.83 2.98
C GLY A 94 3.74 13.29 1.61
N THR A 95 4.04 12.54 0.56
CA THR A 95 3.53 12.73 -0.80
C THR A 95 2.01 12.65 -0.81
N TYR A 96 1.42 11.62 -0.18
CA TYR A 96 -0.03 11.49 -0.02
C TYR A 96 -0.65 12.72 0.67
N ALA A 97 -0.10 13.14 1.80
CA ALA A 97 -0.60 14.32 2.52
C ALA A 97 -0.51 15.60 1.67
N MET A 98 0.61 15.82 0.97
CA MET A 98 0.81 16.98 0.11
C MET A 98 -0.19 17.00 -1.05
N VAL A 99 -0.31 15.88 -1.76
CA VAL A 99 -1.19 15.78 -2.94
C VAL A 99 -2.66 16.00 -2.53
N LEU A 100 -3.09 15.49 -1.38
CA LEU A 100 -4.42 15.76 -0.84
C LEU A 100 -4.63 17.25 -0.54
N VAL A 101 -3.67 17.90 0.12
CA VAL A 101 -3.78 19.34 0.42
C VAL A 101 -3.87 20.15 -0.87
N VAL A 102 -3.01 19.88 -1.86
CA VAL A 102 -3.04 20.57 -3.16
C VAL A 102 -4.39 20.36 -3.85
N GLY A 103 -4.89 19.13 -3.91
CA GLY A 103 -6.19 18.82 -4.50
C GLY A 103 -7.34 19.54 -3.80
N ALA A 104 -7.37 19.49 -2.47
CA ALA A 104 -8.39 20.14 -1.67
C ALA A 104 -8.36 21.67 -1.81
N LEU A 105 -7.18 22.28 -1.87
CA LEU A 105 -7.04 23.71 -2.12
C LEU A 105 -7.54 24.10 -3.51
N LEU A 106 -7.19 23.35 -4.56
CA LEU A 106 -7.67 23.62 -5.93
C LEU A 106 -9.19 23.59 -5.99
N VAL A 107 -9.80 22.55 -5.41
CA VAL A 107 -11.27 22.41 -5.41
C VAL A 107 -11.93 23.52 -4.58
N ARG A 108 -11.39 23.84 -3.40
CA ARG A 108 -11.88 24.95 -2.57
C ARG A 108 -11.79 26.29 -3.30
N ASP A 109 -10.72 26.51 -4.06
CA ASP A 109 -10.49 27.72 -4.83
C ASP A 109 -11.30 27.75 -6.16
N GLY A 110 -12.24 26.80 -6.33
CA GLY A 110 -13.26 26.81 -7.38
C GLY A 110 -12.92 25.98 -8.62
N TRP A 111 -11.83 25.21 -8.61
CA TRP A 111 -11.53 24.29 -9.71
C TRP A 111 -12.50 23.12 -9.70
N ALA A 112 -12.90 22.66 -10.90
CA ALA A 112 -13.68 21.44 -11.04
C ALA A 112 -12.89 20.24 -10.46
N PRO A 113 -13.47 19.40 -9.59
CA PRO A 113 -12.76 18.28 -8.98
C PRO A 113 -12.12 17.32 -10.01
N TRP A 114 -12.81 17.09 -11.13
CA TRP A 114 -12.27 16.30 -12.25
C TRP A 114 -10.97 16.87 -12.83
N LEU A 115 -10.79 18.20 -12.81
CA LEU A 115 -9.57 18.87 -13.26
C LEU A 115 -8.49 18.90 -12.18
N ALA A 116 -8.86 18.81 -10.91
CA ALA A 116 -7.90 18.69 -9.82
C ALA A 116 -7.15 17.35 -9.85
N VAL A 117 -7.80 16.25 -10.26
CA VAL A 117 -7.20 14.90 -10.36
C VAL A 117 -5.90 14.86 -11.17
N PRO A 118 -5.82 15.34 -12.44
CA PRO A 118 -4.57 15.32 -13.19
C PRO A 118 -3.48 16.21 -12.55
N VAL A 119 -3.85 17.31 -11.92
CA VAL A 119 -2.89 18.19 -11.22
C VAL A 119 -2.33 17.49 -9.97
N MET A 120 -3.18 16.77 -9.24
CA MET A 120 -2.77 15.93 -8.11
C MET A 120 -1.80 14.82 -8.56
N LEU A 121 -2.10 14.15 -9.67
CA LEU A 121 -1.24 13.10 -10.22
C LEU A 121 0.12 13.67 -10.67
N LEU A 122 0.11 14.82 -11.35
CA LEU A 122 1.33 15.52 -11.75
C LEU A 122 2.15 15.93 -10.53
N THR A 123 1.50 16.41 -9.46
CA THR A 123 2.17 16.76 -8.21
C THR A 123 2.87 15.55 -7.62
N GLY A 124 2.21 14.38 -7.56
CA GLY A 124 2.84 13.13 -7.11
C GLY A 124 4.06 12.74 -7.94
N ILE A 125 3.97 12.84 -9.28
CA ILE A 125 5.09 12.57 -10.20
C ILE A 125 6.26 13.51 -9.93
N VAL A 126 6.00 14.80 -9.75
CA VAL A 126 7.04 15.81 -9.47
C VAL A 126 7.74 15.53 -8.14
N LEU A 127 6.98 15.17 -7.09
CA LEU A 127 7.54 14.84 -5.77
C LEU A 127 8.37 13.55 -5.81
N GLY A 128 7.91 12.52 -6.54
CA GLY A 128 8.67 11.30 -6.77
C GLY A 128 9.96 11.55 -7.55
N MET A 129 9.88 12.36 -8.61
CA MET A 129 11.06 12.77 -9.39
C MET A 129 12.05 13.58 -8.54
N PHE A 130 11.55 14.43 -7.64
CA PHE A 130 12.40 15.15 -6.69
C PHE A 130 13.18 14.18 -5.79
N ASN A 131 12.52 13.15 -5.23
CA ASN A 131 13.20 12.11 -4.46
C ASN A 131 14.26 11.37 -5.27
N ALA A 132 13.94 10.98 -6.51
CA ALA A 132 14.87 10.30 -7.41
C ALA A 132 16.09 11.18 -7.74
N LEU A 133 15.86 12.46 -8.03
CA LEU A 133 16.93 13.42 -8.34
C LEU A 133 17.83 13.66 -7.13
N VAL A 134 17.26 13.92 -5.96
CA VAL A 134 18.02 14.16 -4.71
C VAL A 134 18.86 12.93 -4.37
N THR A 135 18.28 11.74 -4.44
CA THR A 135 18.98 10.48 -4.13
C THR A 135 20.14 10.24 -5.10
N THR A 136 19.94 10.48 -6.40
CA THR A 136 20.97 10.24 -7.43
C THR A 136 22.07 11.31 -7.45
N LEU A 137 21.74 12.60 -7.30
CA LEU A 137 22.72 13.69 -7.35
C LEU A 137 23.58 13.75 -6.09
N LEU A 138 22.98 13.57 -4.91
CA LEU A 138 23.69 13.68 -3.63
C LEU A 138 24.32 12.35 -3.22
N ALA A 139 24.07 11.26 -3.95
CA ALA A 139 24.55 9.90 -3.66
C ALA A 139 24.26 9.47 -2.21
N LEU A 140 23.12 9.90 -1.67
CA LEU A 140 22.68 9.57 -0.33
C LEU A 140 21.84 8.29 -0.33
N PRO A 141 21.84 7.51 0.77
CA PRO A 141 20.92 6.39 0.93
C PRO A 141 19.45 6.85 0.83
N SER A 142 18.64 6.14 0.03
CA SER A 142 17.22 6.46 -0.23
C SER A 142 16.39 6.61 1.06
N PHE A 143 16.64 5.78 2.08
CA PHE A 143 15.97 5.88 3.38
C PHE A 143 16.13 7.25 4.05
N ILE A 144 17.32 7.85 3.99
CA ILE A 144 17.61 9.16 4.60
C ILE A 144 16.88 10.26 3.83
N VAL A 145 16.94 10.20 2.50
CA VAL A 145 16.26 11.16 1.63
C VAL A 145 14.76 11.10 1.86
N THR A 146 14.16 9.90 1.80
CA THR A 146 12.71 9.70 1.90
C THR A 146 12.17 10.03 3.30
N LEU A 147 12.93 9.80 4.37
CA LEU A 147 12.59 10.32 5.70
C LEU A 147 12.61 11.85 5.77
N GLY A 148 13.63 12.47 5.17
CA GLY A 148 13.73 13.93 5.12
C GLY A 148 12.59 14.54 4.31
N THR A 149 12.29 13.97 3.14
CA THR A 149 11.22 14.46 2.27
C THR A 149 9.83 14.14 2.80
N LEU A 150 9.65 13.04 3.55
CA LEU A 150 8.43 12.79 4.32
C LEU A 150 8.10 14.00 5.22
N MET A 151 9.08 14.46 6.01
CA MET A 151 8.90 15.60 6.92
C MET A 151 8.72 16.91 6.16
N LEU A 152 9.49 17.12 5.09
CA LEU A 152 9.38 18.30 4.23
C LEU A 152 8.00 18.41 3.60
N PHE A 153 7.54 17.36 2.92
CA PHE A 153 6.26 17.37 2.21
C PHE A 153 5.10 17.50 3.19
N ARG A 154 5.17 16.84 4.34
CA ARG A 154 4.16 17.00 5.41
C ARG A 154 4.15 18.41 5.98
N GLY A 155 5.32 19.00 6.23
CA GLY A 155 5.45 20.35 6.76
C GLY A 155 4.96 21.41 5.78
N VAL A 156 5.34 21.30 4.50
CA VAL A 156 4.87 22.21 3.46
C VAL A 156 3.37 22.05 3.23
N GLY A 157 2.83 20.82 3.25
CA GLY A 157 1.38 20.60 3.14
C GLY A 157 0.63 21.23 4.32
N LEU A 158 1.16 21.11 5.53
CA LEU A 158 0.58 21.76 6.70
C LEU A 158 0.62 23.29 6.59
N ALA A 159 1.71 23.85 6.08
CA ALA A 159 1.84 25.29 5.85
C ALA A 159 0.86 25.78 4.77
N LEU A 160 0.68 25.04 3.68
CA LEU A 160 -0.28 25.36 2.62
C LEU A 160 -1.73 25.31 3.12
N ALA A 161 -2.03 24.44 4.07
CA ALA A 161 -3.35 24.34 4.69
C ALA A 161 -3.55 25.30 5.88
N ASP A 162 -2.60 26.22 6.14
CA ASP A 162 -2.58 27.10 7.33
C ASP A 162 -2.74 26.33 8.66
N GLY A 163 -2.28 25.08 8.70
CA GLY A 163 -2.45 24.19 9.86
C GLY A 163 -3.88 23.77 10.13
N LYS A 164 -4.82 24.03 9.21
CA LYS A 164 -6.26 23.78 9.37
C LYS A 164 -6.72 22.65 8.47
N GLN A 165 -7.84 22.05 8.85
CA GLN A 165 -8.58 21.18 7.95
C GLN A 165 -9.21 22.02 6.84
N ILE A 166 -9.04 21.57 5.59
CA ILE A 166 -9.66 22.23 4.44
C ILE A 166 -11.13 21.82 4.41
N THR A 167 -12.00 22.81 4.59
CA THR A 167 -13.46 22.67 4.58
C THR A 167 -14.06 23.25 3.31
N ASP A 168 -15.39 23.22 3.18
CA ASP A 168 -16.16 23.89 2.12
C ASP A 168 -15.91 23.34 0.71
N LEU A 169 -15.78 22.02 0.61
CA LEU A 169 -15.72 21.31 -0.67
C LEU A 169 -17.14 21.08 -1.21
N PRO A 170 -17.37 21.20 -2.54
CA PRO A 170 -18.68 20.99 -3.14
C PRO A 170 -19.01 19.49 -3.22
N LEU A 171 -19.40 18.89 -2.09
CA LEU A 171 -19.66 17.44 -1.98
C LEU A 171 -20.80 16.94 -2.88
N ASP A 172 -21.67 17.83 -3.33
CA ASP A 172 -22.76 17.53 -4.27
C ASP A 172 -22.28 17.43 -5.73
N ASP A 173 -21.02 17.74 -6.03
CA ASP A 173 -20.46 17.62 -7.37
C ASP A 173 -20.47 16.16 -7.86
N SER A 174 -20.66 15.99 -9.18
CA SER A 174 -20.58 14.72 -9.90
C SER A 174 -19.36 13.86 -9.52
N PHE A 175 -18.23 14.49 -9.22
CA PHE A 175 -17.01 13.79 -8.85
C PHE A 175 -17.14 13.10 -7.49
N PHE A 176 -17.58 13.82 -6.47
CA PHE A 176 -17.69 13.28 -5.11
C PHE A 176 -18.84 12.29 -5.00
N THR A 177 -19.93 12.51 -5.72
CA THR A 177 -21.04 11.55 -5.80
C THR A 177 -20.69 10.27 -6.55
N PHE A 178 -19.82 10.35 -7.56
CA PHE A 178 -19.29 9.18 -8.26
C PHE A 178 -18.22 8.43 -7.46
N ALA A 179 -17.16 9.13 -7.06
CA ALA A 179 -16.00 8.54 -6.39
C ALA A 179 -16.27 8.17 -4.92
N GLY A 180 -17.15 8.93 -4.26
CA GLY A 180 -17.65 8.68 -2.91
C GLY A 180 -19.01 7.99 -2.87
N GLY A 181 -19.51 7.52 -4.01
CA GLY A 181 -20.78 6.78 -4.07
C GLY A 181 -20.68 5.39 -3.46
N ASP A 182 -21.83 4.86 -3.03
CA ASP A 182 -21.95 3.55 -2.38
C ASP A 182 -22.78 2.56 -3.20
N PRO A 183 -22.31 2.10 -4.38
CA PRO A 183 -23.05 1.15 -5.18
C PRO A 183 -23.28 -0.15 -4.39
N GLY A 184 -24.55 -0.43 -4.07
CA GLY A 184 -24.95 -1.59 -3.27
C GLY A 184 -24.69 -1.46 -1.77
N GLY A 185 -24.53 -0.24 -1.24
CA GLY A 185 -24.24 0.00 0.18
C GLY A 185 -22.79 -0.26 0.57
N VAL A 186 -21.90 -0.40 -0.43
CA VAL A 186 -20.45 -0.57 -0.24
C VAL A 186 -19.74 0.59 -0.94
N PRO A 187 -18.88 1.33 -0.24
CA PRO A 187 -18.12 2.43 -0.82
C PRO A 187 -17.37 2.03 -2.09
N PHE A 188 -17.49 2.83 -3.15
CA PHE A 188 -16.88 2.58 -4.46
C PHE A 188 -15.37 2.25 -4.38
N ALA A 189 -14.64 2.91 -3.48
CA ALA A 189 -13.21 2.65 -3.28
C ALA A 189 -12.89 1.19 -2.89
N LEU A 190 -13.79 0.49 -2.17
CA LEU A 190 -13.59 -0.91 -1.84
C LEU A 190 -13.68 -1.81 -3.07
N TRP A 191 -14.54 -1.47 -4.03
CA TRP A 191 -14.60 -2.18 -5.31
C TRP A 191 -13.29 -2.01 -6.07
N VAL A 192 -12.79 -0.77 -6.15
CA VAL A 192 -11.50 -0.47 -6.82
C VAL A 192 -10.33 -1.23 -6.20
N LEU A 193 -10.32 -1.41 -4.88
CA LEU A 193 -9.26 -2.19 -4.22
C LEU A 193 -9.31 -3.68 -4.57
N LEU A 194 -10.52 -4.23 -4.75
CA LEU A 194 -10.74 -5.66 -4.95
C LEU A 194 -10.60 -6.10 -6.42
N THR A 195 -10.71 -5.17 -7.37
CA THR A 195 -10.52 -5.42 -8.81
C THR A 195 -9.06 -5.40 -9.22
#